data_AF-A0A4R4RSK5-F1
#
_entry.id   AF-A0A4R4RSK5-F1
#
_cell.length_a   1.000
_cell.length_b   1.000
_cell.length_c   1.000
_cell.angle_alpha   90.00
_cell.angle_beta   90.00
_cell.angle_gamma   90.00
#
_symmetry.space_group_name_H-M   'P 1'
#
loop_
_entity.id
_entity.type
_entity.pdbx_description
1 polymer ?
#
loop_
_entity_poly.entity_id
_entity_poly.type
_entity_poly.pdbx_seq_one_letter_code
_entity_poly.pdbx_strand_id
1 'polypeptide(L)' 'MHMRYEFLVAGRVSDTVRAAFPEFEIADGPAGGTSIFGPVRDKAALRGMLARLDSLGLTVVEMRKLPDSQSATDVPD' A
#
# COMPACT_ATOMS: atom_id res chain seq x y z
N MET A 1 -4.45 17.19 5.45
CA MET A 1 -3.16 16.57 5.11
C MET A 1 -3.40 15.07 5.04
N HIS A 2 -3.50 14.49 3.85
CA HIS A 2 -3.69 13.04 3.70
C HIS A 2 -2.32 12.39 3.74
N MET A 3 -2.07 11.52 4.70
CA MET A 3 -0.81 10.81 4.79
C MET A 3 -0.85 9.62 3.84
N ARG A 4 0.13 9.50 2.95
CA ARG A 4 0.27 8.30 2.12
C ARG A 4 0.97 7.20 2.91
N TYR A 5 0.40 6.01 2.86
CA TYR A 5 1.00 4.81 3.45
C TYR A 5 1.21 3.78 2.35
N GLU A 6 2.30 3.04 2.50
CA GLU A 6 2.64 1.87 1.70
C GLU A 6 2.70 0.65 2.62
N PHE A 7 2.04 -0.42 2.20
CA PHE A 7 2.02 -1.71 2.87
C PHE A 7 2.61 -2.73 1.91
N LEU A 8 3.78 -3.25 2.25
CA LEU A 8 4.33 -4.40 1.56
C LEU A 8 3.69 -5.65 2.16
N VAL A 9 3.06 -6.46 1.32
CA VAL A 9 2.55 -7.78 1.69
C VAL A 9 3.40 -8.89 1.09
N ALA A 10 3.51 -10.00 1.82
CA ALA A 10 4.19 -11.19 1.33
C ALA A 10 3.38 -11.85 0.21
N GLY A 11 4.07 -12.21 -0.87
CA GLY A 11 3.48 -12.88 -2.02
C GLY A 11 2.79 -11.96 -3.00
N ARG A 12 2.24 -12.57 -4.06
CA ARG A 12 1.53 -11.87 -5.14
C ARG A 12 0.03 -11.85 -4.86
N VAL A 13 -0.56 -10.67 -4.92
CA VAL A 13 -2.03 -10.55 -4.90
C VAL A 13 -2.62 -10.82 -6.29
N SER A 14 -3.76 -11.51 -6.34
CA SER A 14 -4.50 -11.71 -7.59
C SER A 14 -5.34 -10.48 -7.95
N ASP A 15 -5.80 -10.40 -9.19
CA ASP A 15 -6.68 -9.32 -9.66
C ASP A 15 -7.95 -9.15 -8.81
N THR A 16 -8.48 -10.22 -8.22
CA THR A 16 -9.62 -10.17 -7.28
C THR A 16 -9.30 -9.35 -6.04
N VAL A 17 -8.12 -9.54 -5.45
CA VAL A 17 -7.67 -8.74 -4.31
C VAL A 17 -7.48 -7.31 -4.77
N ARG A 18 -6.91 -7.12 -5.97
CA ARG A 18 -6.71 -5.79 -6.55
C ARG A 18 -8.03 -5.02 -6.71
N ALA A 19 -9.08 -5.71 -7.14
CA ALA A 19 -10.43 -5.18 -7.25
C ALA A 19 -11.10 -4.88 -5.89
N ALA A 20 -10.64 -5.47 -4.79
CA ALA A 20 -11.15 -5.19 -3.44
C ALA A 20 -10.63 -3.87 -2.85
N PHE A 21 -9.64 -3.24 -3.50
CA PHE A 21 -9.04 -1.97 -3.06
C PHE A 21 -8.96 -0.96 -4.21
N PRO A 22 -10.09 -0.53 -4.82
CA PRO A 22 -10.06 0.40 -5.94
C PRO A 22 -9.56 1.81 -5.56
N GLU A 23 -9.61 2.15 -4.28
CA GLU A 23 -9.13 3.42 -3.72
C GLU A 23 -7.62 3.40 -3.38
N PHE A 24 -6.98 2.23 -3.46
CA PHE A 24 -5.54 2.05 -3.24
C PHE A 24 -4.85 1.57 -4.51
N GLU A 25 -3.62 2.01 -4.71
CA GLU A 25 -2.80 1.54 -5.81
C GLU A 25 -2.01 0.31 -5.36
N ILE A 26 -1.93 -0.67 -6.25
CA ILE A 26 -1.29 -1.96 -5.98
C ILE A 26 -0.25 -2.18 -7.06
N ALA A 27 1.00 -2.34 -6.64
CA ALA A 27 2.16 -2.59 -7.48
C ALA A 27 2.92 -3.83 -7.01
N ASP A 28 3.65 -4.46 -7.92
CA ASP A 28 4.58 -5.52 -7.57
C ASP A 28 5.70 -4.97 -6.68
N GLY A 29 5.85 -5.57 -5.50
CA GLY A 29 6.87 -5.22 -4.53
C GLY A 29 8.18 -6.00 -4.76
N PRO A 30 9.27 -5.63 -4.05
CA PRO A 30 10.51 -6.37 -4.10
C PRO A 30 10.33 -7.83 -3.64
N ALA A 31 11.22 -8.71 -4.11
CA ALA A 31 11.27 -10.13 -3.73
C ALA A 31 9.96 -10.93 -3.95
N GLY A 32 9.12 -10.51 -4.90
CA GLY A 32 7.85 -11.18 -5.21
C GLY A 32 6.73 -10.89 -4.20
N GLY A 33 6.88 -9.84 -3.40
CA GLY A 33 5.80 -9.26 -2.61
C GLY A 33 4.89 -8.35 -3.43
N THR A 34 3.93 -7.73 -2.77
CA THR A 34 3.04 -6.73 -3.38
C THR A 34 3.02 -5.47 -2.51
N SER A 35 3.29 -4.32 -3.10
CA SER A 35 3.14 -3.02 -2.44
C SER A 35 1.74 -2.47 -2.67
N ILE A 36 1.05 -2.14 -1.58
CA ILE A 36 -0.27 -1.51 -1.60
C ILE A 36 -0.12 -0.12 -0.99
N PHE A 37 -0.37 0.92 -1.77
CA PHE A 37 -0.19 2.29 -1.30
C PHE A 37 -1.38 3.19 -1.60
N GLY A 38 -1.67 4.10 -0.68
CA GLY A 38 -2.78 5.02 -0.87
C GLY A 38 -2.95 6.01 0.28
N PRO A 39 -3.89 6.96 0.14
CA PRO A 39 -4.16 7.98 1.13
C PRO A 39 -4.88 7.37 2.33
N VAL A 40 -4.32 7.51 3.53
CA VAL A 40 -4.96 7.11 4.77
C VAL A 40 -5.36 8.36 5.54
N ARG A 41 -6.66 8.48 5.82
CA ARG A 41 -7.23 9.65 6.48
C ARG A 41 -6.87 9.71 7.97
N ASP A 42 -7.03 8.58 8.66
CA ASP A 42 -6.87 8.46 10.11
C ASP A 42 -6.46 7.04 10.53
N LYS A 43 -6.06 6.86 11.79
CA LYS A 43 -5.73 5.54 12.37
C LYS A 43 -6.88 4.53 12.28
N ALA A 44 -8.13 4.98 12.25
CA ALA A 44 -9.28 4.09 12.07
C ALA A 44 -9.31 3.47 10.66
N ALA A 45 -9.08 4.28 9.63
CA ALA A 45 -8.96 3.82 8.25
C ALA A 45 -7.78 2.85 8.09
N LEU A 46 -6.64 3.15 8.73
CA LEU A 46 -5.47 2.27 8.79
C LEU A 46 -5.83 0.88 9.36
N ARG A 47 -6.51 0.85 10.52
CA ARG A 47 -6.93 -0.40 11.16
C ARG A 47 -7.90 -1.19 10.28
N GLY A 48 -8.82 -0.51 9.60
CA GLY A 48 -9.74 -1.14 8.65
C GLY A 48 -9.01 -1.75 7.46
N MET A 49 -7.99 -1.07 6.93
CA MET A 49 -7.12 -1.58 5.87
C MET A 49 -6.42 -2.86 6.32
N LEU A 50 -5.76 -2.84 7.49
CA LEU A 50 -5.07 -4.01 8.05
C LEU A 50 -6.02 -5.20 8.26
N ALA A 51 -7.22 -4.96 8.80
CA ALA A 51 -8.22 -6.01 8.98
C ALA A 51 -8.72 -6.59 7.65
N ARG A 52 -8.83 -5.78 6.60
CA ARG A 52 -9.22 -6.25 5.25
C ARG A 52 -8.11 -7.09 4.63
N LEU A 53 -6.84 -6.71 4.79
CA LEU A 53 -5.69 -7.50 4.36
C LEU A 53 -5.66 -8.86 5.09
N ASP A 54 -5.84 -8.85 6.41
CA ASP A 54 -5.89 -10.06 7.23
C ASP A 54 -7.05 -11.00 6.84
N SER A 55 -8.24 -10.44 6.60
CA SER A 55 -9.42 -11.19 6.14
C SER A 55 -9.21 -11.86 4.78
N LEU A 56 -8.31 -11.31 3.95
CA LEU A 56 -7.94 -11.87 2.64
C LEU A 56 -6.76 -12.87 2.76
N GLY A 57 -6.22 -13.09 3.95
CA GLY A 57 -5.04 -13.94 4.19
C GLY A 57 -3.73 -13.28 3.76
N LEU A 58 -3.71 -11.95 3.58
CA LEU A 58 -2.52 -11.20 3.18
C LEU A 58 -1.72 -10.81 4.41
N THR A 59 -0.46 -11.24 4.45
CA THR A 59 0.44 -10.88 5.55
C THR A 59 1.21 -9.61 5.21
N VAL A 60 1.00 -8.56 5.99
CA VAL A 60 1.79 -7.31 5.88
C VAL A 60 3.18 -7.57 6.46
N VAL A 61 4.21 -7.43 5.61
CA VAL A 61 5.61 -7.59 6.00
C VAL A 61 6.27 -6.26 6.36
N GLU A 62 5.89 -5.18 5.68
CA GLU A 62 6.44 -3.85 5.95
C GLU A 62 5.34 -2.81 5.81
N MET A 63 5.36 -1.81 6.69
CA MET A 63 4.47 -0.65 6.61
C MET A 63 5.33 0.61 6.65
N ARG A 64 5.26 1.39 5.58
CA ARG A 64 6.00 2.65 5.43
C ARG A 64 5.02 3.79 5.32
N LYS A 65 5.29 4.86 6.05
CA LYS A 65 4.63 6.14 5.81
C LYS A 65 5.41 6.88 4.74
N LEU A 66 4.80 7.12 3.60
CA LEU A 66 5.41 7.90 2.54
C LEU A 66 5.27 9.38 2.88
N PRO A 67 6.36 10.17 2.82
CA PRO A 67 6.22 11.62 2.76
C PRO A 67 5.41 11.98 1.51
N ASP A 68 4.63 13.06 1.55
CA ASP A 68 3.97 13.59 0.36
C ASP A 68 4.99 14.23 -0.60
N SER A 69 5.96 13.46 -1.06
CA SER A 69 6.99 13.92 -1.99
C SER A 69 6.43 13.91 -3.41
N GLN A 70 6.04 15.09 -3.89
CA GLN A 70 5.90 15.45 -5.31
C GLN A 70 7.30 15.75 -5.91
N SER A 71 8.33 14.95 -5.60
CA SER A 71 9.71 15.29 -5.95
C SER A 71 10.56 14.04 -6.20
N ALA A 72 10.32 13.38 -7.32
CA ALA A 72 11.28 12.47 -7.94
C ALA A 72 11.29 12.75 -9.46
N THR A 73 11.49 14.02 -9.82
CA THR A 73 12.01 14.40 -11.12
C THR A 73 12.96 15.58 -10.86
N ASP A 74 14.06 15.28 -10.20
CA ASP A 74 15.29 16.05 -10.32
C ASP A 74 16.28 15.09 -10.98
N VAL A 75 16.24 15.07 -12.32
CA VAL A 75 17.32 14.50 -13.13
C VAL A 75 18.37 15.60 -13.10
N PRO A 76 19.52 15.43 -12.43
CA PRO A 76 20.59 16.41 -12.54
C PRO A 76 21.08 16.43 -14.00
N ASP A 77 21.17 17.63 -14.55
CA ASP A 77 21.71 17.98 -15.88
C ASP A 77 23.15 17.43 -16.07
#